data_AF-F8FNK8-F1
#
_entry.id   AF-F8FNK8-F1
#
_cell.length_a   1.000
_cell.length_b   1.000
_cell.length_c   1.000
_cell.angle_alpha   90.00
_cell.angle_beta   90.00
_cell.angle_gamma   90.00
#
_symmetry.space_group_name_H-M   'P 1'
#
loop_
_entity.id
_entity.type
_entity.pdbx_description
1 polymer ?
#
loop_
_entity_poly.entity_id
_entity_poly.type
_entity_poly.pdbx_seq_one_letter_code
_entity_poly.pdbx_strand_id
1 'polypeptide(L)'
;MVRACIYFIMKAYPILNPLFHKKETDPMTLPLIGPLSSAKIMRRHPANPVLNPSDVPYAPALVFNAGVTKYQGRYVMVFRCDYGDAESKTLLPSHTTNLGLAYSSDGIHWDVQPGPCFGLTDEEIIRTYDPRLTVIDGRCFMCFAVDTKHGIRGGIAVTDDFERFEVLSMSVPDNRNMVLFPERIGGHYVRLERPMPVYSRGRDRFDIWVSDSPDLKYWGNAKLLLGVEDLPYANDKIGPGAPPVKTSKGWLAAIHSVDIDPARGKNGWEPAWKKRYCAGLALLDLEDPSRVIGLYRQPLLAPEAPYEAEEGFRTQVIFPGGMVLEDDGEVKIYYGAADTVECVAAAHVDDLVKLCLEGGPKG
;
A
#
# COMPACT_ATOMS: atom_id res chain seq x y z
N MET A 1 -4.87 -36.17 37.77
CA MET A 1 -3.96 -36.43 36.63
C MET A 1 -4.02 -35.26 35.65
N VAL A 2 -3.73 -34.05 36.15
CA VAL A 2 -3.55 -32.80 35.39
C VAL A 2 -2.56 -31.99 36.24
N ARG A 3 -1.27 -32.01 35.86
CA ARG A 3 -0.15 -31.15 36.33
C ARG A 3 1.17 -31.87 36.03
N ALA A 4 1.64 -31.80 34.79
CA ALA A 4 3.05 -32.07 34.43
C ALA A 4 3.25 -31.76 32.94
N CYS A 5 3.54 -30.49 32.57
CA CYS A 5 4.19 -30.16 31.28
C CYS A 5 4.73 -28.71 31.19
N ILE A 6 4.92 -27.97 32.30
CA ILE A 6 5.43 -26.58 32.27
C ILE A 6 6.83 -26.44 32.91
N TYR A 7 7.57 -27.53 33.10
CA TYR A 7 8.86 -27.48 33.80
C TYR A 7 9.98 -28.26 33.10
N PHE A 8 10.16 -28.10 31.79
CA PHE A 8 11.40 -28.51 31.12
C PHE A 8 11.56 -27.67 29.84
N ILE A 9 12.34 -26.58 29.92
CA ILE A 9 13.22 -25.96 28.91
C ILE A 9 13.69 -24.64 29.54
N MET A 10 14.60 -24.72 30.51
CA MET A 10 15.34 -23.53 31.01
C MET A 10 16.78 -23.87 31.44
N LYS A 11 17.34 -25.00 30.97
CA LYS A 11 18.74 -25.35 31.23
C LYS A 11 19.35 -26.15 30.08
N ALA A 12 19.78 -25.45 29.03
CA ALA A 12 20.98 -25.76 28.25
C ALA A 12 21.22 -24.63 27.25
N TYR A 13 22.49 -24.24 27.08
CA TYR A 13 23.09 -23.22 26.20
C TYR A 13 23.56 -21.93 26.89
N PRO A 14 24.84 -21.89 27.31
CA PRO A 14 25.57 -20.66 27.50
C PRO A 14 26.24 -20.22 26.18
N ILE A 15 26.50 -18.90 26.07
CA ILE A 15 27.31 -18.19 25.06
C ILE A 15 26.54 -17.78 23.79
N LEU A 16 25.92 -16.60 23.86
CA LEU A 16 25.76 -15.70 22.70
C LEU A 16 26.41 -14.34 23.02
N ASN A 17 27.15 -13.89 22.02
CA ASN A 17 28.06 -12.75 21.93
C ASN A 17 27.44 -11.40 22.38
N PRO A 18 28.10 -10.56 23.20
CA PRO A 18 27.64 -9.20 23.51
C PRO A 18 28.30 -8.20 22.54
N LEU A 19 27.91 -8.24 21.27
CA LEU A 19 28.23 -7.18 20.31
C LEU A 19 26.93 -6.85 19.59
N PHE A 20 26.59 -5.55 19.55
CA PHE A 20 25.32 -4.95 19.10
C PHE A 20 24.25 -4.66 20.16
N HIS A 21 24.62 -4.10 21.31
CA HIS A 21 23.76 -3.10 21.94
C HIS A 21 24.01 -1.74 21.27
N LYS A 22 23.34 -1.48 20.13
CA LYS A 22 22.97 -0.10 19.81
C LYS A 22 22.10 0.36 20.99
N LYS A 23 22.46 1.48 21.63
CA LYS A 23 21.62 2.11 22.66
C LYS A 23 20.18 2.16 22.15
N GLU A 24 19.32 1.32 22.72
CA GLU A 24 17.89 1.46 22.54
C GLU A 24 17.52 2.82 23.14
N THR A 25 17.18 3.76 22.25
CA THR A 25 16.44 4.96 22.63
C THR A 25 15.20 4.49 23.37
N ASP A 26 14.92 5.11 24.52
CA ASP A 26 13.71 4.87 25.31
C ASP A 26 12.50 4.61 24.40
N PRO A 27 11.80 3.47 24.52
CA PRO A 27 10.66 3.13 23.67
C PRO A 27 9.56 4.21 23.67
N MET A 28 9.59 5.15 24.63
CA MET A 28 8.66 6.27 24.77
C MET A 28 9.04 7.54 23.99
N THR A 29 10.21 7.64 23.35
CA THR A 29 10.58 8.83 22.55
C THR A 29 11.15 8.45 21.18
N LEU A 30 10.26 8.09 20.26
CA LEU A 30 10.62 8.03 18.85
C LEU A 30 11.09 9.42 18.40
N PRO A 31 12.21 9.53 17.65
CA PRO A 31 12.57 10.81 17.05
C PRO A 31 11.42 11.28 16.16
N LEU A 32 10.95 12.49 16.41
CA LEU A 32 9.94 13.12 15.58
C LEU A 32 10.52 13.36 14.18
N ILE A 33 9.73 13.06 13.16
CA ILE A 33 10.11 13.33 11.78
C ILE A 33 9.75 14.78 11.47
N GLY A 34 10.75 15.55 11.08
CA GLY A 34 10.59 16.96 10.75
C GLY A 34 9.76 17.22 9.48
N PRO A 35 9.85 18.43 8.91
CA PRO A 35 9.25 18.74 7.61
C PRO A 35 9.73 17.77 6.53
N LEU A 36 8.82 17.40 5.63
CA LEU A 36 9.07 16.51 4.50
C LEU A 36 8.60 17.22 3.23
N SER A 37 9.26 16.95 2.12
CA SER A 37 8.92 17.47 0.79
C SER A 37 9.06 16.37 -0.25
N SER A 38 8.33 16.50 -1.34
CA SER A 38 8.40 15.55 -2.46
C SER A 38 9.75 15.64 -3.19
N ALA A 39 10.14 14.56 -3.87
CA ALA A 39 11.28 14.58 -4.76
C ALA A 39 11.04 15.56 -5.92
N LYS A 40 12.03 16.41 -6.23
CA LYS A 40 11.89 17.48 -7.24
C LYS A 40 11.54 17.00 -8.65
N ILE A 41 11.84 15.74 -8.96
CA ILE A 41 11.53 15.14 -10.28
C ILE A 41 10.04 14.80 -10.44
N MET A 42 9.31 14.66 -9.32
CA MET A 42 7.91 14.28 -9.34
C MET A 42 7.05 15.47 -9.74
N ARG A 43 6.16 15.24 -10.72
CA ARG A 43 5.20 16.23 -11.19
C ARG A 43 3.80 15.74 -10.89
N ARG A 44 3.08 16.44 -10.01
CA ARG A 44 1.63 16.23 -9.84
C ARG A 44 0.91 16.67 -11.11
N HIS A 45 -0.07 15.90 -11.55
CA HIS A 45 -0.81 16.24 -12.75
C HIS A 45 -1.69 17.49 -12.50
N PRO A 46 -1.75 18.46 -13.43
CA PRO A 46 -2.56 19.67 -13.26
C PRO A 46 -4.06 19.42 -13.10
N ALA A 47 -4.55 18.29 -13.61
CA ALA A 47 -5.95 17.88 -13.47
C ALA A 47 -6.26 17.18 -12.14
N ASN A 48 -5.31 17.07 -11.20
CA ASN A 48 -5.60 16.50 -9.90
C ASN A 48 -6.65 17.35 -9.14
N PRO A 49 -7.61 16.71 -8.45
CA PRO A 49 -7.81 15.26 -8.39
C PRO A 49 -8.42 14.69 -9.67
N VAL A 50 -7.92 13.54 -10.13
CA VAL A 50 -8.38 12.87 -11.38
C VAL A 50 -9.66 12.06 -11.17
N LEU A 51 -10.03 11.78 -9.92
CA LEU A 51 -11.34 11.25 -9.55
C LEU A 51 -11.81 11.89 -8.24
N ASN A 52 -13.00 12.49 -8.29
CA ASN A 52 -13.68 13.10 -7.15
C ASN A 52 -14.96 12.31 -6.83
N PRO A 53 -15.47 12.38 -5.58
CA PRO A 53 -16.72 11.71 -5.21
C PRO A 53 -17.92 12.16 -6.07
N SER A 54 -17.91 13.42 -6.53
CA SER A 54 -18.92 13.99 -7.42
C SER A 54 -18.97 13.36 -8.81
N ASP A 55 -17.88 12.69 -9.23
CA ASP A 55 -17.80 12.04 -10.54
C ASP A 55 -18.47 10.66 -10.54
N VAL A 56 -18.89 10.17 -9.36
CA VAL A 56 -19.39 8.81 -9.17
C VAL A 56 -20.92 8.80 -9.03
N PRO A 57 -21.65 8.09 -9.93
CA PRO A 57 -23.11 8.22 -10.05
C PRO A 57 -23.90 7.66 -8.87
N TYR A 58 -23.28 6.81 -8.05
CA TYR A 58 -23.88 6.26 -6.82
C TYR A 58 -23.44 7.00 -5.55
N ALA A 59 -22.88 8.21 -5.69
CA ALA A 59 -22.69 9.22 -4.64
C ALA A 59 -22.00 8.72 -3.35
N PRO A 60 -20.78 8.15 -3.43
CA PRO A 60 -19.94 8.00 -2.26
C PRO A 60 -19.54 9.37 -1.69
N ALA A 61 -19.16 9.41 -0.42
CA ALA A 61 -18.57 10.61 0.18
C ALA A 61 -17.07 10.73 -0.12
N LEU A 62 -16.39 9.59 -0.36
CA LEU A 62 -14.94 9.49 -0.56
C LEU A 62 -14.61 8.45 -1.65
N VAL A 63 -13.66 8.76 -2.53
CA VAL A 63 -13.16 7.87 -3.60
C VAL A 63 -11.63 7.88 -3.63
N PHE A 64 -10.99 6.81 -3.17
CA PHE A 64 -9.53 6.82 -2.94
C PHE A 64 -8.93 5.41 -2.93
N ASN A 65 -7.62 5.31 -2.73
CA ASN A 65 -6.85 4.07 -2.61
C ASN A 65 -7.05 3.13 -3.79
N ALA A 66 -7.09 3.69 -5.00
CA ALA A 66 -7.39 2.93 -6.19
C ALA A 66 -6.24 2.03 -6.66
N GLY A 67 -6.58 0.85 -7.15
CA GLY A 67 -5.70 0.04 -7.97
C GLY A 67 -5.85 0.46 -9.43
N VAL A 68 -4.75 0.79 -10.11
CA VAL A 68 -4.77 1.22 -11.51
C VAL A 68 -3.77 0.43 -12.34
N THR A 69 -4.20 -0.06 -13.50
CA THR A 69 -3.35 -0.78 -14.46
C THR A 69 -3.82 -0.58 -15.90
N LYS A 70 -3.08 -1.09 -16.89
CA LYS A 70 -3.54 -1.23 -18.28
C LYS A 70 -4.01 -2.68 -18.50
N TYR A 71 -5.25 -2.85 -18.96
CA TYR A 71 -5.81 -4.16 -19.28
C TYR A 71 -6.65 -4.07 -20.55
N GLN A 72 -6.45 -5.01 -21.48
CA GLN A 72 -7.12 -5.04 -22.78
C GLN A 72 -7.04 -3.70 -23.56
N GLY A 73 -5.87 -3.06 -23.53
CA GLY A 73 -5.57 -1.85 -24.33
C GLY A 73 -6.08 -0.53 -23.76
N ARG A 74 -6.61 -0.50 -22.53
CA ARG A 74 -7.06 0.72 -21.85
C ARG A 74 -6.63 0.74 -20.38
N TYR A 75 -6.67 1.91 -19.76
CA TYR A 75 -6.52 2.00 -18.31
C TYR A 75 -7.79 1.50 -17.63
N VAL A 76 -7.59 0.78 -16.52
CA VAL A 76 -8.65 0.35 -15.62
C VAL A 76 -8.29 0.80 -14.21
N MET A 77 -9.27 1.39 -13.53
CA MET A 77 -9.20 1.78 -12.13
C MET A 77 -10.27 1.03 -11.35
N VAL A 78 -9.88 0.38 -10.26
CA VAL A 78 -10.81 -0.09 -9.23
C VAL A 78 -10.52 0.73 -7.97
N PHE A 79 -11.52 1.48 -7.47
CA PHE A 79 -11.33 2.48 -6.42
C PHE A 79 -12.24 2.22 -5.22
N ARG A 80 -11.78 2.54 -4.01
CA ARG A 80 -12.58 2.37 -2.80
C ARG A 80 -13.62 3.48 -2.72
N CYS A 81 -14.86 3.11 -2.39
CA CYS A 81 -15.96 4.01 -2.11
C CYS A 81 -16.35 3.90 -0.64
N ASP A 82 -16.26 5.00 0.10
CA ASP A 82 -16.87 5.11 1.43
C ASP A 82 -18.04 6.10 1.35
N TYR A 83 -19.17 5.72 1.94
CA TYR A 83 -20.42 6.49 1.89
C TYR A 83 -20.59 7.32 3.16
N GLY A 84 -21.36 8.39 3.05
CA GLY A 84 -21.49 9.38 4.11
C GLY A 84 -22.07 10.67 3.58
N ASP A 85 -21.77 11.75 4.28
CA ASP A 85 -22.08 13.09 3.84
C ASP A 85 -20.86 13.98 4.08
N ALA A 86 -20.25 14.44 2.98
CA ALA A 86 -19.06 15.26 3.01
C ALA A 86 -19.34 16.68 3.55
N GLU A 87 -20.57 17.19 3.43
CA GLU A 87 -20.94 18.51 3.93
C GLU A 87 -21.01 18.49 5.47
N SER A 88 -21.70 17.50 6.05
CA SER A 88 -21.70 17.28 7.50
C SER A 88 -20.43 16.59 8.03
N LYS A 89 -19.51 16.18 7.15
CA LYS A 89 -18.26 15.48 7.49
C LYS A 89 -18.50 14.18 8.26
N THR A 90 -19.49 13.40 7.82
CA THR A 90 -19.88 12.13 8.43
C THR A 90 -19.68 10.96 7.48
N LEU A 91 -19.43 9.77 8.03
CA LEU A 91 -19.37 8.51 7.28
C LEU A 91 -20.45 7.56 7.77
N LEU A 92 -21.01 6.80 6.82
CA LEU A 92 -21.85 5.65 7.10
C LEU A 92 -20.99 4.49 7.67
N PRO A 93 -21.63 3.47 8.28
CA PRO A 93 -20.92 2.31 8.79
C PRO A 93 -20.03 1.63 7.73
N SER A 94 -18.91 1.06 8.18
CA SER A 94 -17.89 0.46 7.30
C SER A 94 -18.41 -0.67 6.40
N HIS A 95 -19.51 -1.34 6.76
CA HIS A 95 -20.13 -2.37 5.92
C HIS A 95 -20.77 -1.82 4.63
N THR A 96 -20.87 -0.49 4.50
CA THR A 96 -21.31 0.16 3.26
C THR A 96 -20.17 0.36 2.26
N THR A 97 -18.91 0.21 2.67
CA THR A 97 -17.74 0.34 1.78
C THR A 97 -17.79 -0.70 0.65
N ASN A 98 -17.58 -0.26 -0.58
CA ASN A 98 -17.45 -1.11 -1.76
C ASN A 98 -16.38 -0.58 -2.73
N LEU A 99 -16.16 -1.30 -3.83
CA LEU A 99 -15.20 -0.92 -4.86
C LEU A 99 -15.90 -0.53 -6.16
N GLY A 100 -15.62 0.68 -6.64
CA GLY A 100 -16.03 1.20 -7.92
C GLY A 100 -15.10 0.83 -9.06
N LEU A 101 -15.55 1.04 -10.29
CA LEU A 101 -14.82 0.75 -11.51
C LEU A 101 -14.85 1.95 -12.45
N ALA A 102 -13.72 2.27 -13.05
CA ALA A 102 -13.64 3.27 -14.11
C ALA A 102 -12.64 2.86 -15.20
N TYR A 103 -12.89 3.33 -16.42
CA TYR A 103 -12.02 3.11 -17.57
C TYR A 103 -11.48 4.43 -18.10
N SER A 104 -10.30 4.41 -18.70
CA SER A 104 -9.74 5.61 -19.35
C SER A 104 -8.87 5.23 -20.54
N SER A 105 -8.85 6.11 -21.56
CA SER A 105 -7.92 6.00 -22.69
C SER A 105 -6.58 6.69 -22.43
N ASP A 106 -6.53 7.66 -21.52
CA ASP A 106 -5.34 8.48 -21.25
C ASP A 106 -4.82 8.38 -19.80
N GLY A 107 -5.59 7.73 -18.92
CA GLY A 107 -5.29 7.59 -17.50
C GLY A 107 -5.59 8.85 -16.68
N ILE A 108 -6.22 9.86 -17.27
CA ILE A 108 -6.53 11.15 -16.63
C ILE A 108 -8.05 11.37 -16.57
N HIS A 109 -8.76 11.13 -17.67
CA HIS A 109 -10.21 11.29 -17.74
C HIS A 109 -10.89 9.93 -17.63
N TRP A 110 -11.75 9.77 -16.63
CA TRP A 110 -12.28 8.47 -16.23
C TRP A 110 -13.77 8.34 -16.55
N ASP A 111 -14.12 7.30 -17.30
CA ASP A 111 -15.49 6.84 -17.51
C ASP A 111 -15.90 5.92 -16.34
N VAL A 112 -16.52 6.52 -15.33
CA VAL A 112 -16.96 5.83 -14.11
C VAL A 112 -18.20 4.99 -14.40
N GLN A 113 -18.14 3.71 -14.07
CA GLN A 113 -19.22 2.76 -14.31
C GLN A 113 -20.39 3.00 -13.34
N PRO A 114 -21.64 2.67 -13.73
CA PRO A 114 -22.84 3.07 -13.01
C PRO A 114 -23.04 2.40 -11.64
N GLY A 115 -22.23 1.42 -11.27
CA GLY A 115 -22.32 0.70 -10.00
C GLY A 115 -20.97 0.14 -9.55
N PRO A 116 -20.87 -0.27 -8.28
CA PRO A 116 -19.68 -0.92 -7.76
C PRO A 116 -19.46 -2.28 -8.45
N CYS A 117 -18.19 -2.63 -8.68
CA CYS A 117 -17.81 -3.89 -9.32
C CYS A 117 -17.46 -5.00 -8.32
N PHE A 118 -17.15 -4.65 -7.07
CA PHE A 118 -16.74 -5.63 -6.07
C PHE A 118 -17.08 -5.19 -4.64
N GLY A 119 -17.52 -6.15 -3.84
CA GLY A 119 -17.78 -6.01 -2.42
C GLY A 119 -18.12 -7.37 -1.83
N LEU A 120 -17.36 -7.81 -0.82
CA LEU A 120 -17.70 -9.02 -0.07
C LEU A 120 -18.28 -8.64 1.28
N THR A 121 -19.40 -9.26 1.63
CA THR A 121 -20.04 -9.16 2.94
C THR A 121 -20.74 -10.47 3.24
N ASP A 122 -20.55 -11.01 4.44
CA ASP A 122 -21.28 -12.17 4.94
C ASP A 122 -21.37 -12.10 6.48
N GLU A 123 -21.62 -13.23 7.15
CA GLU A 123 -21.68 -13.27 8.62
C GLU A 123 -20.33 -12.94 9.28
N GLU A 124 -19.20 -13.09 8.59
CA GLU A 124 -17.85 -12.86 9.11
C GLU A 124 -17.17 -11.62 8.50
N ILE A 125 -17.40 -11.35 7.22
CA ILE A 125 -16.80 -10.26 6.45
C ILE A 125 -17.62 -8.98 6.61
N ILE A 126 -16.95 -7.93 7.10
CA ILE A 126 -17.54 -6.61 7.29
C ILE A 126 -17.44 -5.77 6.02
N ARG A 127 -16.25 -5.74 5.39
CA ARG A 127 -16.01 -4.98 4.15
C ARG A 127 -14.76 -5.41 3.40
N THR A 128 -14.66 -4.98 2.15
CA THR A 128 -13.47 -5.10 1.31
C THR A 128 -12.98 -3.75 0.81
N TYR A 129 -11.68 -3.52 0.78
CA TYR A 129 -11.07 -2.21 0.44
C TYR A 129 -9.63 -2.36 -0.05
N ASP A 130 -8.97 -1.24 -0.39
CA ASP A 130 -7.58 -1.16 -0.85
C ASP A 130 -7.24 -2.11 -2.03
N PRO A 131 -7.94 -2.01 -3.18
CA PRO A 131 -7.63 -2.79 -4.37
C PRO A 131 -6.23 -2.52 -4.92
N ARG A 132 -5.61 -3.54 -5.52
CA ARG A 132 -4.36 -3.45 -6.32
C ARG A 132 -4.50 -4.33 -7.55
N LEU A 133 -4.38 -3.75 -8.73
CA LEU A 133 -4.59 -4.45 -9.99
C LEU A 133 -3.26 -4.84 -10.64
N THR A 134 -3.07 -6.12 -10.91
CA THR A 134 -1.86 -6.64 -11.57
C THR A 134 -2.28 -7.53 -12.72
N VAL A 135 -1.73 -7.31 -13.92
CA VAL A 135 -1.97 -8.18 -15.07
C VAL A 135 -0.85 -9.21 -15.15
N ILE A 136 -1.22 -10.50 -15.16
CA ILE A 136 -0.28 -11.62 -15.27
C ILE A 136 -0.85 -12.58 -16.31
N ASP A 137 -0.05 -13.00 -17.29
CA ASP A 137 -0.45 -13.95 -18.33
C ASP A 137 -1.78 -13.59 -19.03
N GLY A 138 -2.02 -12.28 -19.24
CA GLY A 138 -3.21 -11.76 -19.93
C GLY A 138 -4.49 -11.70 -19.09
N ARG A 139 -4.44 -12.01 -17.78
CA ARG A 139 -5.58 -11.94 -16.86
C ARG A 139 -5.37 -10.86 -15.80
N CYS A 140 -6.45 -10.25 -15.31
CA CYS A 140 -6.37 -9.23 -14.28
C CYS A 140 -6.56 -9.83 -12.89
N PHE A 141 -5.56 -9.67 -12.03
CA PHE A 141 -5.59 -10.06 -10.63
C PHE A 141 -5.79 -8.82 -9.76
N MET A 142 -6.63 -8.97 -8.74
CA MET A 142 -6.88 -7.94 -7.74
C MET A 142 -6.47 -8.44 -6.37
N CYS A 143 -5.46 -7.81 -5.76
CA CYS A 143 -5.27 -7.93 -4.32
C CYS A 143 -6.19 -6.93 -3.60
N PHE A 144 -6.70 -7.29 -2.43
CA PHE A 144 -7.58 -6.43 -1.62
C PHE A 144 -7.45 -6.75 -0.13
N ALA A 145 -7.84 -5.82 0.73
CA ALA A 145 -7.96 -6.02 2.17
C ALA A 145 -9.41 -6.35 2.54
N VAL A 146 -9.58 -7.13 3.61
CA VAL A 146 -10.87 -7.56 4.14
C VAL A 146 -10.88 -7.36 5.65
N ASP A 147 -11.79 -6.53 6.14
CA ASP A 147 -12.05 -6.45 7.58
C ASP A 147 -13.07 -7.54 7.94
N THR A 148 -12.73 -8.35 8.94
CA THR A 148 -13.60 -9.40 9.47
C THR A 148 -13.87 -9.18 10.96
N LYS A 149 -14.79 -9.96 11.55
CA LYS A 149 -15.00 -9.94 12.99
C LYS A 149 -13.79 -10.46 13.78
N HIS A 150 -12.86 -11.17 13.13
CA HIS A 150 -11.70 -11.82 13.74
C HIS A 150 -10.35 -11.35 13.20
N GLY A 151 -10.28 -10.15 12.64
CA GLY A 151 -9.02 -9.51 12.19
C GLY A 151 -9.02 -9.12 10.71
N ILE A 152 -7.89 -8.62 10.25
CA ILE A 152 -7.74 -8.08 8.88
C ILE A 152 -7.04 -9.12 8.01
N ARG A 153 -7.62 -9.43 6.85
CA ARG A 153 -7.08 -10.41 5.90
C ARG A 153 -6.75 -9.75 4.57
N GLY A 154 -5.75 -10.28 3.87
CA GLY A 154 -5.48 -9.94 2.46
C GLY A 154 -6.05 -11.01 1.55
N GLY A 155 -6.74 -10.61 0.49
CA GLY A 155 -7.31 -11.48 -0.54
C GLY A 155 -6.66 -11.28 -1.90
N ILE A 156 -6.72 -12.32 -2.73
CA ILE A 156 -6.35 -12.27 -4.15
C ILE A 156 -7.53 -12.83 -4.95
N ALA A 157 -8.04 -12.05 -5.88
CA ALA A 157 -9.06 -12.47 -6.85
C ALA A 157 -8.54 -12.32 -8.28
N VAL A 158 -9.19 -13.01 -9.22
CA VAL A 158 -8.96 -12.85 -10.66
C VAL A 158 -10.27 -12.51 -11.36
N THR A 159 -10.17 -11.68 -12.38
CA THR A 159 -11.27 -11.30 -13.26
C THR A 159 -10.77 -11.10 -14.69
N ASP A 160 -11.66 -11.32 -15.65
CA ASP A 160 -11.43 -11.08 -17.07
C ASP A 160 -12.39 -9.99 -17.63
N ASP A 161 -13.39 -9.58 -16.85
CA ASP A 161 -14.47 -8.67 -17.26
C ASP A 161 -14.81 -7.56 -16.23
N PHE A 162 -14.29 -7.64 -15.00
CA PHE A 162 -14.65 -6.79 -13.86
C PHE A 162 -16.12 -6.87 -13.42
N GLU A 163 -16.86 -7.87 -13.89
CA GLU A 163 -18.20 -8.21 -13.41
C GLU A 163 -18.16 -9.42 -12.46
N ARG A 164 -17.28 -10.39 -12.76
CA ARG A 164 -17.10 -11.61 -11.98
C ARG A 164 -15.69 -11.68 -11.45
N PHE A 165 -15.59 -11.90 -10.14
CA PHE A 165 -14.33 -12.08 -9.44
C PHE A 165 -14.30 -13.45 -8.79
N GLU A 166 -13.30 -14.26 -9.16
CA GLU A 166 -13.00 -15.51 -8.46
C GLU A 166 -11.96 -15.23 -7.37
N VAL A 167 -12.33 -15.40 -6.11
CA VAL A 167 -11.38 -15.28 -4.97
C VAL A 167 -10.53 -16.54 -4.89
N LEU A 168 -9.24 -16.41 -5.18
CA LEU A 168 -8.28 -17.52 -5.25
C LEU A 168 -7.70 -17.87 -3.88
N SER A 169 -7.40 -16.85 -3.07
CA SER A 169 -6.83 -17.04 -1.74
C SER A 169 -7.14 -15.89 -0.79
N MET A 170 -7.05 -16.21 0.50
CA MET A 170 -7.23 -15.28 1.62
C MET A 170 -6.20 -15.61 2.71
N SER A 171 -5.47 -14.62 3.19
CA SER A 171 -4.47 -14.79 4.24
C SER A 171 -5.09 -15.14 5.59
N VAL A 172 -4.27 -15.59 6.53
CA VAL A 172 -4.61 -15.50 7.95
C VAL A 172 -4.50 -14.03 8.43
N PRO A 173 -5.26 -13.63 9.46
CA PRO A 173 -5.12 -12.31 10.06
C PRO A 173 -3.92 -12.22 11.02
N ASP A 174 -3.30 -11.06 11.23
CA ASP A 174 -3.58 -9.77 10.57
C ASP A 174 -2.60 -9.47 9.42
N ASN A 175 -3.14 -9.18 8.23
CA ASN A 175 -2.35 -8.85 7.04
C ASN A 175 -3.14 -8.01 6.03
N ARG A 176 -2.47 -7.07 5.35
CA ARG A 176 -3.04 -6.23 4.27
C ARG A 176 -1.94 -5.68 3.37
N ASN A 177 -2.29 -4.79 2.44
CA ASN A 177 -1.36 -4.15 1.50
C ASN A 177 -0.63 -5.16 0.59
N MET A 178 -1.33 -6.22 0.18
CA MET A 178 -0.76 -7.19 -0.74
C MET A 178 -0.65 -6.60 -2.14
N VAL A 179 0.50 -6.79 -2.80
CA VAL A 179 0.70 -6.46 -4.22
C VAL A 179 1.40 -7.63 -4.89
N LEU A 180 0.94 -8.00 -6.08
CA LEU A 180 1.59 -9.03 -6.90
C LEU A 180 2.66 -8.39 -7.79
N PHE A 181 3.70 -9.16 -8.09
CA PHE A 181 4.58 -8.85 -9.21
C PHE A 181 3.86 -9.20 -10.52
N PRO A 182 4.08 -8.42 -11.61
CA PRO A 182 3.33 -8.56 -12.86
C PRO A 182 3.79 -9.75 -13.73
N GLU A 183 4.70 -10.58 -13.25
CA GLU A 183 5.11 -11.82 -13.90
C GLU A 183 5.59 -12.83 -12.85
N ARG A 184 5.72 -14.09 -13.26
CA ARG A 184 6.37 -15.10 -12.43
C ARG A 184 7.89 -14.87 -12.39
N ILE A 185 8.48 -15.01 -11.21
CA ILE A 185 9.93 -14.88 -11.00
C ILE A 185 10.44 -16.24 -10.53
N GLY A 186 11.42 -16.81 -11.24
CA GLY A 186 11.90 -18.17 -10.98
C GLY A 186 10.82 -19.26 -11.12
N GLY A 187 9.74 -19.00 -11.88
CA GLY A 187 8.61 -19.92 -12.04
C GLY A 187 7.49 -19.77 -11.00
N HIS A 188 7.66 -18.90 -10.00
CA HIS A 188 6.70 -18.66 -8.92
C HIS A 188 6.01 -17.31 -9.07
N TYR A 189 4.76 -17.22 -8.61
CA TYR A 189 4.13 -15.95 -8.31
C TYR A 189 4.79 -15.34 -7.07
N VAL A 190 5.05 -14.04 -7.08
CA VAL A 190 5.63 -13.33 -5.95
C VAL A 190 4.70 -12.21 -5.53
N ARG A 191 4.58 -11.99 -4.21
CA ARG A 191 3.86 -10.85 -3.66
C ARG A 191 4.68 -10.13 -2.60
N LEU A 192 4.45 -8.83 -2.48
CA LEU A 192 4.76 -8.11 -1.25
C LEU A 192 3.51 -8.07 -0.37
N GLU A 193 3.70 -8.11 0.94
CA GLU A 193 2.62 -8.10 1.92
C GLU A 193 3.04 -7.46 3.23
N ARG A 194 2.09 -7.28 4.15
CA ARG A 194 2.29 -6.46 5.35
C ARG A 194 1.58 -7.05 6.57
N PRO A 195 2.15 -8.09 7.19
CA PRO A 195 1.70 -8.59 8.48
C PRO A 195 1.67 -7.50 9.55
N MET A 196 0.75 -7.58 10.51
CA MET A 196 0.57 -6.55 11.55
C MET A 196 0.81 -7.11 12.96
N PRO A 197 2.07 -7.42 13.35
CA PRO A 197 2.38 -8.08 14.62
C PRO A 197 2.37 -7.13 15.83
N VAL A 198 1.23 -6.47 16.08
CA VAL A 198 1.07 -5.50 17.20
C VAL A 198 1.43 -6.13 18.54
N TYR A 199 0.99 -7.36 18.80
CA TYR A 199 1.26 -8.07 20.05
C TYR A 199 2.76 -8.24 20.33
N SER A 200 3.54 -8.59 19.30
CA SER A 200 4.98 -8.83 19.43
C SER A 200 5.82 -7.55 19.40
N ARG A 201 5.31 -6.46 18.80
CA ARG A 201 6.04 -5.19 18.65
C ARG A 201 5.59 -4.11 19.64
N GLY A 202 4.49 -4.33 20.37
CA GLY A 202 3.94 -3.42 21.39
C GLY A 202 3.31 -2.13 20.86
N ARG A 203 3.35 -1.89 19.56
CA ARG A 203 2.82 -0.70 18.86
C ARG A 203 2.70 -0.97 17.35
N ASP A 204 2.11 -0.03 16.61
CA ASP A 204 2.22 0.02 15.15
C ASP A 204 3.72 0.08 14.80
N ARG A 205 4.22 -1.02 14.22
CA ARG A 205 5.58 -1.23 13.68
C ARG A 205 5.49 -2.34 12.63
N PHE A 206 4.79 -2.02 11.55
CA PHE A 206 4.47 -2.99 10.52
C PHE A 206 5.42 -2.82 9.34
N ASP A 207 6.06 -3.92 8.98
CA ASP A 207 7.17 -4.00 8.04
C ASP A 207 6.71 -4.64 6.71
N ILE A 208 7.49 -4.50 5.64
CA ILE A 208 7.20 -5.12 4.34
C ILE A 208 7.83 -6.51 4.29
N TRP A 209 7.03 -7.49 3.89
CA TRP A 209 7.45 -8.87 3.68
C TRP A 209 7.25 -9.26 2.21
N VAL A 210 8.00 -10.26 1.77
CA VAL A 210 7.87 -10.90 0.46
C VAL A 210 7.58 -12.38 0.65
N SER A 211 6.70 -12.93 -0.18
CA SER A 211 6.39 -14.37 -0.21
C SER A 211 6.21 -14.82 -1.66
N ASP A 212 6.37 -16.12 -1.89
CA ASP A 212 6.11 -16.75 -3.19
C ASP A 212 5.03 -17.82 -3.12
N SER A 213 4.50 -18.17 -4.30
CA SER A 213 3.49 -19.20 -4.48
C SER A 213 3.64 -19.89 -5.84
N PRO A 214 3.47 -21.22 -5.91
CA PRO A 214 3.42 -21.91 -7.20
C PRO A 214 2.10 -21.70 -7.95
N ASP A 215 1.02 -21.27 -7.27
CA ASP A 215 -0.35 -21.38 -7.79
C ASP A 215 -1.33 -20.27 -7.34
N LEU A 216 -0.84 -19.20 -6.70
CA LEU A 216 -1.62 -18.11 -6.09
C LEU A 216 -2.50 -18.52 -4.90
N LYS A 217 -2.50 -19.81 -4.52
CA LYS A 217 -3.32 -20.36 -3.43
C LYS A 217 -2.50 -20.66 -2.19
N TYR A 218 -1.39 -21.38 -2.36
CA TYR A 218 -0.49 -21.72 -1.26
C TYR A 218 0.70 -20.79 -1.27
N TRP A 219 0.83 -19.98 -0.22
CA TRP A 219 1.89 -18.97 -0.07
C TRP A 219 2.86 -19.39 1.03
N GLY A 220 4.15 -19.18 0.78
CA GLY A 220 5.21 -19.58 1.69
C GLY A 220 6.52 -18.82 1.46
N ASN A 221 7.61 -19.36 2.02
CA ASN A 221 8.96 -18.79 1.96
C ASN A 221 9.03 -17.30 2.32
N ALA A 222 8.17 -16.88 3.25
CA ALA A 222 8.04 -15.49 3.65
C ALA A 222 9.35 -14.96 4.26
N LYS A 223 9.81 -13.81 3.77
CA LYS A 223 11.01 -13.12 4.27
C LYS A 223 10.70 -11.65 4.53
N LEU A 224 11.34 -11.09 5.56
CA LEU A 224 11.36 -9.64 5.76
C LEU A 224 12.08 -9.00 4.56
N LEU A 225 11.42 -8.04 3.91
CA LEU A 225 12.01 -7.27 2.81
C LEU A 225 12.59 -5.95 3.32
N LEU A 226 11.79 -5.19 4.07
CA LEU A 226 12.15 -3.85 4.53
C LEU A 226 11.49 -3.57 5.86
N GLY A 227 12.24 -3.07 6.83
CA GLY A 227 11.77 -2.64 8.15
C GLY A 227 11.47 -1.15 8.21
N VAL A 228 10.61 -0.73 9.14
CA VAL A 228 10.34 0.70 9.41
C VAL A 228 11.63 1.48 9.68
N GLU A 229 12.58 0.87 10.38
CA GLU A 229 13.91 1.43 10.70
C GLU A 229 14.80 1.74 9.50
N ASP A 230 14.52 1.16 8.33
CA ASP A 230 15.30 1.39 7.12
C ASP A 230 14.97 2.73 6.44
N LEU A 231 13.79 3.30 6.75
CA LEU A 231 13.30 4.59 6.23
C LEU A 231 13.51 5.72 7.25
N PRO A 232 14.36 6.73 6.96
CA PRO A 232 14.59 7.87 7.87
C PRO A 232 13.36 8.76 8.12
N TYR A 233 12.33 8.64 7.28
CA TYR A 233 11.12 9.44 7.29
C TYR A 233 9.89 8.64 7.74
N ALA A 234 10.09 7.50 8.40
CA ALA A 234 9.05 6.67 9.00
C ALA A 234 9.39 6.38 10.46
N ASN A 235 8.38 6.38 11.34
CA ASN A 235 8.56 5.95 12.73
C ASN A 235 7.39 5.06 13.25
N ASP A 236 6.30 4.94 12.49
CA ASP A 236 5.10 4.17 12.83
C ASP A 236 5.04 2.87 12.01
N LYS A 237 4.86 2.96 10.69
CA LYS A 237 4.72 1.78 9.83
C LYS A 237 5.06 2.06 8.37
N ILE A 238 5.30 0.99 7.63
CA ILE A 238 5.46 1.01 6.18
C ILE A 238 4.59 -0.09 5.55
N GLY A 239 4.49 -0.08 4.23
CA GLY A 239 3.82 -1.15 3.51
C GLY A 239 3.97 -1.01 1.99
N PRO A 240 3.69 -2.08 1.23
CA PRO A 240 3.65 -1.99 -0.21
C PRO A 240 2.60 -0.97 -0.66
N GLY A 241 2.93 -0.25 -1.73
CA GLY A 241 2.06 0.68 -2.42
C GLY A 241 1.39 0.02 -3.62
N ALA A 242 1.84 0.37 -4.81
CA ALA A 242 1.37 -0.19 -6.07
C ALA A 242 2.14 -1.49 -6.47
N PRO A 243 1.60 -2.31 -7.39
CA PRO A 243 2.35 -3.38 -8.04
C PRO A 243 3.69 -2.88 -8.61
N PRO A 244 4.80 -3.63 -8.44
CA PRO A 244 6.10 -3.20 -8.94
C PRO A 244 6.16 -3.10 -10.46
N VAL A 245 6.95 -2.14 -10.96
CA VAL A 245 7.24 -1.98 -12.39
C VAL A 245 8.59 -2.63 -12.70
N LYS A 246 8.64 -3.45 -13.74
CA LYS A 246 9.90 -4.03 -14.22
C LYS A 246 10.73 -2.96 -14.93
N THR A 247 12.01 -2.87 -14.60
CA THR A 247 12.97 -2.02 -15.33
C THR A 247 14.20 -2.83 -15.72
N SER A 248 15.08 -2.25 -16.55
CA SER A 248 16.37 -2.88 -16.88
C SER A 248 17.32 -3.02 -15.68
N LYS A 249 17.03 -2.35 -14.54
CA LYS A 249 17.89 -2.32 -13.35
C LYS A 249 17.31 -3.04 -12.13
N GLY A 250 16.06 -3.49 -12.19
CA GLY A 250 15.35 -3.98 -11.01
C GLY A 250 13.84 -3.80 -11.10
N TRP A 251 13.13 -4.34 -10.12
CA TRP A 251 11.73 -4.06 -9.86
C TRP A 251 11.60 -2.76 -9.08
N LEU A 252 11.05 -1.72 -9.72
CA LEU A 252 10.74 -0.48 -9.06
C LEU A 252 9.46 -0.66 -8.24
N ALA A 253 9.54 -0.48 -6.92
CA ALA A 253 8.45 -0.73 -5.99
C ALA A 253 8.09 0.56 -5.23
N ALA A 254 6.86 1.05 -5.43
CA ALA A 254 6.30 2.12 -4.62
C ALA A 254 5.91 1.56 -3.25
N ILE A 255 6.25 2.28 -2.18
CA ILE A 255 5.90 1.92 -0.80
C ILE A 255 5.21 3.11 -0.14
N HIS A 256 4.35 2.87 0.84
CA HIS A 256 3.90 3.94 1.73
C HIS A 256 4.72 3.93 3.02
N SER A 257 4.94 5.12 3.58
CA SER A 257 5.64 5.33 4.83
C SER A 257 4.83 6.20 5.76
N VAL A 258 4.84 5.88 7.05
CA VAL A 258 4.06 6.59 8.05
C VAL A 258 4.95 7.07 9.18
N ASP A 259 4.82 8.37 9.47
CA ASP A 259 5.28 8.93 10.73
C ASP A 259 4.09 9.37 11.59
N ILE A 260 4.23 9.14 12.90
CA ILE A 260 3.31 9.58 13.93
C ILE A 260 3.98 10.67 14.77
N ASP A 261 3.23 11.74 15.01
CA ASP A 261 3.59 12.81 15.94
C ASP A 261 2.42 13.01 16.93
N PRO A 262 2.59 12.65 18.21
CA PRO A 262 1.56 12.80 19.23
C PRO A 262 1.02 14.22 19.41
N ALA A 263 1.79 15.25 19.01
CA ALA A 263 1.44 16.66 19.13
C ALA A 263 0.57 17.17 17.96
N ARG A 264 0.42 16.39 16.88
CA ARG A 264 -0.49 16.76 15.78
C ARG A 264 -1.95 16.74 16.24
N GLY A 265 -2.68 17.79 15.85
CA GLY A 265 -4.08 18.00 16.20
C GLY A 265 -5.06 17.29 15.27
N LYS A 266 -6.29 17.82 15.21
CA LYS A 266 -7.31 17.40 14.25
C LYS A 266 -6.93 17.87 12.84
N ASN A 267 -6.90 16.93 11.90
CA ASN A 267 -6.45 17.12 10.52
C ASN A 267 -7.43 16.41 9.58
N GLY A 268 -8.63 17.00 9.39
CA GLY A 268 -9.70 16.45 8.57
C GLY A 268 -11.04 16.35 9.30
N TRP A 269 -11.81 15.31 9.01
CA TRP A 269 -13.16 15.12 9.56
C TRP A 269 -13.12 14.48 10.95
N GLU A 270 -12.19 13.54 11.17
CA GLU A 270 -12.04 12.79 12.42
C GLU A 270 -11.62 13.67 13.61
N PRO A 271 -11.95 13.28 14.86
CA PRO A 271 -11.57 14.07 16.04
C PRO A 271 -10.06 14.27 16.24
N ALA A 272 -9.23 13.34 15.77
CA ALA A 272 -7.77 13.43 15.85
C ALA A 272 -7.11 12.63 14.74
N TRP A 273 -6.09 13.20 14.09
CA TRP A 273 -5.28 12.51 13.10
C TRP A 273 -3.80 12.91 13.24
N LYS A 274 -3.02 11.97 13.77
CA LYS A 274 -1.63 12.20 14.21
C LYS A 274 -0.58 11.67 13.24
N LYS A 275 -1.03 11.05 12.16
CA LYS A 275 -0.18 10.34 11.21
C LYS A 275 0.03 11.19 9.97
N ARG A 276 1.18 11.05 9.33
CA ARG A 276 1.44 11.56 7.99
C ARG A 276 1.89 10.40 7.12
N TYR A 277 1.24 10.25 5.97
CA TYR A 277 1.57 9.21 4.99
C TYR A 277 2.27 9.86 3.80
N CYS A 278 3.40 9.28 3.42
CA CYS A 278 4.15 9.65 2.23
C CYS A 278 4.30 8.42 1.32
N ALA A 279 4.57 8.66 0.03
CA ALA A 279 5.06 7.61 -0.86
C ALA A 279 6.59 7.57 -0.82
N GLY A 280 7.16 6.38 -0.83
CA GLY A 280 8.59 6.09 -0.98
C GLY A 280 8.85 5.16 -2.16
N LEU A 281 10.13 4.87 -2.41
CA LEU A 281 10.55 4.11 -3.58
C LEU A 281 11.74 3.19 -3.27
N ALA A 282 11.59 1.92 -3.62
CA ALA A 282 12.64 0.92 -3.54
C ALA A 282 12.89 0.30 -4.92
N LEU A 283 14.10 -0.22 -5.13
CA LEU A 283 14.49 -1.01 -6.29
C LEU A 283 14.88 -2.40 -5.79
N LEU A 284 14.21 -3.43 -6.29
CA LEU A 284 14.42 -4.82 -5.91
C LEU A 284 15.13 -5.57 -7.04
N ASP A 285 15.92 -6.58 -6.70
CA ASP A 285 16.65 -7.39 -7.68
C ASP A 285 15.68 -8.16 -8.61
N LEU A 286 16.01 -8.24 -9.91
CA LEU A 286 15.15 -8.86 -10.93
C LEU A 286 14.97 -10.36 -10.73
N GLU A 287 16.02 -11.04 -10.29
CA GLU A 287 16.05 -12.50 -10.14
C GLU A 287 15.64 -12.92 -8.74
N ASP A 288 15.98 -12.11 -7.74
CA ASP A 288 15.60 -12.32 -6.33
C ASP A 288 14.92 -11.09 -5.73
N PRO A 289 13.59 -10.94 -5.89
CA PRO A 289 12.85 -9.78 -5.38
C PRO A 289 12.84 -9.68 -3.84
N SER A 290 13.43 -10.63 -3.11
CA SER A 290 13.68 -10.49 -1.68
C SER A 290 14.88 -9.62 -1.33
N ARG A 291 15.65 -9.17 -2.33
CA ARG A 291 16.82 -8.30 -2.17
C ARG A 291 16.51 -6.87 -2.61
N VAL A 292 16.59 -5.93 -1.67
CA VAL A 292 16.57 -4.49 -1.95
C VAL A 292 17.95 -4.07 -2.46
N ILE A 293 18.04 -3.65 -3.72
CA ILE A 293 19.29 -3.20 -4.38
C ILE A 293 19.39 -1.68 -4.51
N GLY A 294 18.30 -0.97 -4.20
CA GLY A 294 18.28 0.50 -4.10
C GLY A 294 17.10 0.96 -3.24
N LEU A 295 17.27 2.08 -2.54
CA LEU A 295 16.24 2.63 -1.67
C LEU A 295 16.37 4.15 -1.64
N TYR A 296 15.31 4.87 -2.00
CA TYR A 296 15.30 6.32 -1.89
C TYR A 296 15.02 6.74 -0.43
N ARG A 297 15.98 7.45 0.18
CA ARG A 297 15.99 7.77 1.61
C ARG A 297 15.23 9.04 1.98
N GLN A 298 14.50 9.63 1.04
CA GLN A 298 13.55 10.72 1.26
C GLN A 298 12.18 10.31 0.68
N PRO A 299 11.08 11.01 1.03
CA PRO A 299 9.79 10.80 0.40
C PRO A 299 9.86 11.03 -1.11
N LEU A 300 9.32 10.10 -1.88
CA LEU A 300 9.06 10.33 -3.30
C LEU A 300 7.97 11.39 -3.47
N LEU A 301 6.88 11.23 -2.73
CA LEU A 301 5.81 12.23 -2.59
C LEU A 301 5.50 12.43 -1.11
N ALA A 302 5.52 13.68 -0.68
CA ALA A 302 5.01 14.10 0.62
C ALA A 302 3.78 15.00 0.42
N PRO A 303 2.79 15.00 1.33
CA PRO A 303 1.62 15.87 1.21
C PRO A 303 2.01 17.35 1.10
N GLU A 304 1.64 17.98 -0.02
CA GLU A 304 2.00 19.38 -0.32
C GLU A 304 0.84 20.14 -0.97
N ALA A 305 0.02 19.47 -1.79
CA ALA A 305 -1.13 20.13 -2.41
C ALA A 305 -2.31 20.25 -1.42
N PRO A 306 -3.22 21.23 -1.59
CA PRO A 306 -4.38 21.40 -0.69
C PRO A 306 -5.20 20.12 -0.51
N TYR A 307 -5.48 19.40 -1.60
CA TYR A 307 -6.20 18.11 -1.60
C TYR A 307 -5.44 16.95 -0.91
N GLU A 308 -4.19 17.15 -0.49
CA GLU A 308 -3.38 16.19 0.27
C GLU A 308 -3.18 16.63 1.72
N ALA A 309 -2.91 17.92 1.93
CA ALA A 309 -2.36 18.46 3.18
C ALA A 309 -3.37 19.25 4.02
N GLU A 310 -4.40 19.83 3.40
CA GLU A 310 -5.30 20.79 4.05
C GLU A 310 -6.78 20.35 4.02
N GLU A 311 -7.18 19.63 2.98
CA GLU A 311 -8.56 19.23 2.73
C GLU A 311 -8.74 17.70 2.82
N GLY A 312 -9.98 17.25 3.02
CA GLY A 312 -10.34 15.83 3.02
C GLY A 312 -10.61 15.20 4.39
N PHE A 313 -10.93 13.90 4.36
CA PHE A 313 -11.27 13.09 5.51
C PHE A 313 -10.12 12.98 6.51
N ARG A 314 -8.89 12.72 6.01
CA ARG A 314 -7.65 12.65 6.78
C ARG A 314 -6.56 13.41 6.04
N THR A 315 -6.29 14.65 6.42
CA THR A 315 -5.22 15.40 5.77
C THR A 315 -3.85 14.78 6.06
N GLN A 316 -2.85 15.16 5.28
CA GLN A 316 -1.49 14.60 5.35
C GLN A 316 -1.42 13.12 4.95
N VAL A 317 -2.23 12.70 3.96
CA VAL A 317 -2.21 11.33 3.44
C VAL A 317 -1.93 11.29 1.94
N ILE A 318 -0.86 10.60 1.57
CA ILE A 318 -0.59 10.10 0.22
C ILE A 318 -0.47 8.59 0.30
N PHE A 319 -1.24 7.87 -0.51
CA PHE A 319 -1.26 6.42 -0.50
C PHE A 319 -1.21 5.84 -1.92
N PRO A 320 -0.03 5.41 -2.41
CA PRO A 320 0.12 4.89 -3.78
C PRO A 320 -0.58 3.53 -3.94
N GLY A 321 -1.44 3.42 -4.95
CA GLY A 321 -2.20 2.21 -5.24
C GLY A 321 -2.02 1.67 -6.67
N GLY A 322 -1.60 2.52 -7.62
CA GLY A 322 -1.30 2.12 -8.99
C GLY A 322 0.01 2.72 -9.50
N MET A 323 0.73 1.99 -10.34
CA MET A 323 1.94 2.46 -11.00
C MET A 323 2.01 1.88 -12.41
N VAL A 324 2.01 2.74 -13.42
CA VAL A 324 1.97 2.36 -14.83
C VAL A 324 3.16 2.97 -15.55
N LEU A 325 3.99 2.11 -16.15
CA LEU A 325 5.07 2.52 -17.05
C LEU A 325 4.52 2.69 -18.46
N GLU A 326 4.75 3.87 -19.03
CA GLU A 326 4.41 4.23 -20.39
C GLU A 326 5.55 3.91 -21.36
N ASP A 327 5.23 3.83 -22.65
CA ASP A 327 6.19 3.47 -23.71
C ASP A 327 7.29 4.54 -23.89
N ASP A 328 7.00 5.79 -23.52
CA ASP A 328 7.94 6.90 -23.55
C ASP A 328 8.83 6.98 -22.30
N GLY A 329 8.69 6.03 -21.38
CA GLY A 329 9.45 5.94 -20.13
C GLY A 329 8.86 6.74 -18.98
N GLU A 330 7.73 7.44 -19.15
CA GLU A 330 7.03 8.06 -18.02
C GLU A 330 6.39 6.99 -17.12
N VAL A 331 6.52 7.15 -15.80
CA VAL A 331 5.83 6.32 -14.82
C VAL A 331 4.75 7.15 -14.15
N LYS A 332 3.49 6.81 -14.41
CA LYS A 332 2.32 7.39 -13.73
C LYS A 332 2.07 6.64 -12.41
N ILE A 333 2.09 7.36 -11.31
CA ILE A 333 1.81 6.85 -9.95
C ILE A 333 0.47 7.41 -9.50
N TYR A 334 -0.51 6.53 -9.38
CA TYR A 334 -1.85 6.83 -8.88
C TYR A 334 -1.88 6.65 -7.37
N TYR A 335 -2.44 7.63 -6.67
CA TYR A 335 -2.47 7.65 -5.22
C TYR A 335 -3.77 8.26 -4.68
N GLY A 336 -4.25 7.67 -3.59
CA GLY A 336 -5.26 8.29 -2.74
C GLY A 336 -4.67 9.50 -2.04
N ALA A 337 -5.37 10.63 -2.09
CA ALA A 337 -5.04 11.85 -1.38
C ALA A 337 -6.07 12.13 -0.28
N ALA A 338 -5.56 12.37 0.92
CA ALA A 338 -6.32 12.68 2.12
C ALA A 338 -7.46 11.69 2.49
N ASP A 339 -7.35 10.42 2.10
CA ASP A 339 -8.44 9.42 2.14
C ASP A 339 -9.76 9.96 1.52
N THR A 340 -9.69 10.76 0.44
CA THR A 340 -10.86 11.49 -0.09
C THR A 340 -11.01 11.41 -1.60
N VAL A 341 -9.91 11.61 -2.32
CA VAL A 341 -9.87 11.71 -3.78
C VAL A 341 -8.73 10.85 -4.34
N GLU A 342 -8.78 10.56 -5.65
CA GLU A 342 -7.68 9.89 -6.34
C GLU A 342 -6.92 10.89 -7.23
N CYS A 343 -5.59 10.81 -7.18
CA CYS A 343 -4.67 11.73 -7.84
C CYS A 343 -3.61 10.94 -8.63
N VAL A 344 -2.89 11.63 -9.52
CA VAL A 344 -1.75 11.06 -10.24
C VAL A 344 -0.56 12.02 -10.25
N ALA A 345 0.63 11.45 -10.12
CA ALA A 345 1.89 12.15 -10.31
C ALA A 345 2.81 11.31 -11.20
N ALA A 346 3.75 11.95 -11.88
CA ALA A 346 4.62 11.27 -12.84
C ALA A 346 6.07 11.76 -12.79
N ALA A 347 6.97 10.86 -13.18
CA ALA A 347 8.38 11.13 -13.46
C ALA A 347 8.90 10.09 -14.45
N HIS A 348 10.05 10.36 -15.08
CA HIS A 348 10.67 9.40 -15.98
C HIS A 348 11.30 8.23 -15.20
N VAL A 349 11.21 7.01 -15.72
CA VAL A 349 11.69 5.78 -15.07
C VAL A 349 13.17 5.83 -14.73
N ASP A 350 14.00 6.42 -15.60
CA ASP A 350 15.43 6.53 -15.35
C ASP A 350 15.77 7.43 -14.15
N ASP A 351 15.01 8.51 -13.96
CA ASP A 351 15.19 9.39 -12.80
C ASP A 351 14.77 8.70 -11.51
N LEU A 352 13.67 7.92 -11.55
CA LEU A 352 13.19 7.13 -10.44
C LEU A 352 14.19 6.05 -10.02
N VAL A 353 14.74 5.31 -10.99
CA VAL A 353 15.80 4.31 -10.75
C VAL A 353 17.05 4.98 -10.19
N LYS A 354 17.45 6.14 -10.74
CA LYS A 354 18.60 6.91 -10.26
C LYS A 354 18.43 7.33 -8.80
N LEU A 355 17.25 7.80 -8.39
CA LEU A 355 16.98 8.13 -6.99
C LEU A 355 17.23 6.94 -6.04
N CYS A 356 16.81 5.73 -6.43
CA CYS A 356 17.03 4.54 -5.61
C CYS A 356 18.51 4.14 -5.52
N LEU A 357 19.26 4.25 -6.62
CA LEU A 357 20.67 3.83 -6.69
C LEU A 357 21.62 4.85 -6.05
N GLU A 358 21.35 6.15 -6.17
CA GLU A 358 22.16 7.20 -5.57
C GLU A 358 21.82 7.43 -4.09
N GLY A 359 20.58 7.11 -3.68
CA GLY A 359 20.09 7.27 -2.31
C GLY A 359 20.32 6.06 -1.39
N GLY A 360 20.64 4.88 -1.92
CA GLY A 360 20.75 3.64 -1.15
C GLY A 360 21.95 3.60 -0.18
N PRO A 361 21.93 2.70 0.83
CA PRO A 361 23.13 2.45 1.63
C PRO A 361 24.27 2.03 0.69
N LYS A 362 25.39 2.76 0.73
CA LYS A 362 26.66 2.21 0.24
C LYS A 362 26.96 1.04 1.16
N GLY A 363 27.00 -0.17 0.58
CA GLY A 363 26.98 -1.45 1.29
C GLY A 363 27.97 -1.63 2.42
#